data_AF-A0ABD3WRR1-F1
#
_entry.id   AF-A0ABD3WRR1-F1
#
_cell.length_a   1.000
_cell.length_b   1.000
_cell.length_c   1.000
_cell.angle_alpha   90.00
_cell.angle_beta   90.00
_cell.angle_gamma   90.00
#
_symmetry.space_group_name_H-M   'P 1'
#
loop_
_entity.id
_entity.type
_entity.pdbx_description
1 polymer ?
#
loop_
_entity_poly.entity_id
_entity_poly.type
_entity_poly.pdbx_seq_one_letter_code
_entity_poly.pdbx_strand_id
1 'polypeptide(L)'
;MATAGSKLDRLTQLLATRGFVARMSNDVDKKGLYRFGPAGVLLKQNIYNSWWHWMVSTQESSFPVEETRVLCVNKTHCPKTLWVYLSQSFSFFLEVSELNNKRLPFSMIHVSKLPAATQPSDERLLFDSCSTMQMTLLHACTPSSSSRAFDHWMRYRLSWWKKFAVNPSHFTMEREVNGTDSGSKILYKFPWGQETIETIINKGDNPFKAGNQDQGKEYQFKFERKLVLPHLIECSTTLETSMMAILTDAHTEKGVNGKKESPVQRMIQLHPALAPYKIATATSGSKTRELLEVATHIAKELRTEGVQVLHTQEVKPLEKQYTRNDELGIPFTVIVNDATLDSGLVGVRERDTAVKGITVLTVTVYSMLYTTSLYNIV
;
A
#
# COMPACT_ATOMS: atom_id res chain seq x y z
N MET A 1 -22.48 5.27 -30.66
CA MET A 1 -21.18 5.95 -30.46
C MET A 1 -20.83 5.84 -28.99
N ALA A 2 -19.90 4.96 -28.63
CA ALA A 2 -19.49 4.77 -27.24
C ALA A 2 -18.73 6.03 -26.78
N THR A 3 -19.28 6.76 -25.82
CA THR A 3 -18.61 7.88 -25.17
C THR A 3 -17.34 7.38 -24.51
N ALA A 4 -16.20 8.02 -24.81
CA ALA A 4 -14.95 7.72 -24.14
C ALA A 4 -15.13 7.92 -22.63
N GLY A 5 -15.07 6.82 -21.86
CA GLY A 5 -15.25 6.85 -20.41
C GLY A 5 -14.23 7.76 -19.72
N SER A 6 -14.57 8.21 -18.51
CA SER A 6 -13.69 9.04 -17.69
C SER A 6 -12.33 8.35 -17.47
N LYS A 7 -11.29 9.11 -17.09
CA LYS A 7 -9.98 8.53 -16.71
C LYS A 7 -10.12 7.43 -15.65
N LEU A 8 -11.09 7.58 -14.75
CA LEU A 8 -11.40 6.60 -13.71
C LEU A 8 -12.04 5.32 -14.26
N ASP A 9 -12.94 5.43 -15.24
CA ASP A 9 -13.58 4.26 -15.87
C ASP A 9 -12.52 3.39 -16.58
N ARG A 10 -11.61 4.06 -17.29
CA ARG A 10 -10.50 3.39 -17.99
C ARG A 10 -9.54 2.71 -17.01
N LEU A 11 -9.22 3.36 -15.89
CA LEU A 11 -8.45 2.73 -14.81
C LEU A 11 -9.21 1.53 -14.23
N THR A 12 -10.48 1.68 -13.88
CA THR A 12 -11.29 0.61 -13.29
C THR A 12 -11.36 -0.61 -14.21
N GLN A 13 -11.56 -0.40 -15.50
CA GLN A 13 -11.56 -1.47 -16.50
C GLN A 13 -10.19 -2.17 -16.57
N LEU A 14 -9.10 -1.40 -16.56
CA LEU A 14 -7.74 -1.94 -16.57
C LEU A 14 -7.48 -2.81 -15.33
N LEU A 15 -7.82 -2.29 -14.15
CA LEU A 15 -7.66 -3.00 -12.87
C LEU A 15 -8.44 -4.31 -12.84
N ALA A 16 -9.67 -4.32 -13.35
CA ALA A 16 -10.48 -5.53 -13.44
C ALA A 16 -9.87 -6.54 -14.42
N THR A 17 -9.48 -6.08 -15.62
CA THR A 17 -8.94 -6.94 -16.69
C THR A 17 -7.57 -7.52 -16.36
N ARG A 18 -6.81 -6.85 -15.49
CA ARG A 18 -5.47 -7.27 -15.06
C ARG A 18 -5.45 -7.93 -13.68
N GLY A 19 -6.61 -8.18 -13.09
CA GLY A 19 -6.73 -8.94 -11.85
C GLY A 19 -6.20 -8.18 -10.62
N PHE A 20 -6.32 -6.85 -10.61
CA PHE A 20 -6.14 -6.05 -9.40
C PHE A 20 -7.40 -6.09 -8.56
N VAL A 21 -8.46 -5.46 -9.03
CA VAL A 21 -9.72 -5.36 -8.30
C VAL A 21 -10.89 -5.35 -9.28
N ALA A 22 -11.96 -6.07 -8.93
CA ALA A 22 -13.21 -6.07 -9.65
C ALA A 22 -14.39 -5.95 -8.67
N ARG A 23 -15.46 -5.28 -9.09
CA ARG A 23 -16.72 -5.26 -8.33
C ARG A 23 -17.32 -6.66 -8.28
N MET A 24 -17.86 -7.04 -7.13
CA MET A 24 -18.49 -8.36 -6.97
C MET A 24 -19.87 -8.45 -7.60
N SER A 25 -20.62 -7.35 -7.64
CA SER A 25 -21.89 -7.25 -8.33
C SER A 25 -22.19 -5.78 -8.69
N ASN A 26 -23.10 -5.58 -9.64
CA ASN A 26 -23.71 -4.27 -9.91
C ASN A 26 -25.00 -4.07 -9.11
N ASP A 27 -25.39 -5.03 -8.26
CA ASP A 27 -26.59 -4.92 -7.42
C ASP A 27 -26.43 -3.76 -6.42
N VAL A 28 -27.49 -2.97 -6.27
CA VAL A 28 -27.52 -1.81 -5.36
C VAL A 28 -27.24 -2.21 -3.91
N ASP A 29 -27.62 -3.43 -3.52
CA ASP A 29 -27.41 -3.98 -2.17
C ASP A 29 -25.98 -4.45 -1.91
N LYS A 30 -25.13 -4.49 -2.95
CA LYS A 30 -23.74 -4.98 -2.89
C LYS A 30 -22.70 -3.91 -3.21
N LYS A 31 -23.10 -2.63 -3.19
CA LYS A 31 -22.19 -1.48 -3.33
C LYS A 31 -21.02 -1.60 -2.36
N GLY A 32 -19.82 -1.22 -2.80
CA GLY A 32 -18.60 -1.26 -1.99
C GLY A 32 -18.03 -2.66 -1.73
N LEU A 33 -18.58 -3.71 -2.35
CA LEU A 33 -18.02 -5.06 -2.30
C LEU A 33 -17.10 -5.33 -3.49
N TYR A 34 -15.82 -5.49 -3.18
CA TYR A 34 -14.77 -5.69 -4.17
C TYR A 34 -14.07 -7.03 -3.96
N ARG A 35 -13.71 -7.69 -5.08
CA ARG A 35 -12.82 -8.84 -5.10
C ARG A 35 -11.45 -8.40 -5.58
N PHE A 36 -10.42 -8.76 -4.82
CA PHE A 36 -9.04 -8.62 -5.26
C PHE A 36 -8.64 -9.85 -6.08
N GLY A 37 -8.10 -9.63 -7.28
CA GLY A 37 -7.48 -10.69 -8.05
C GLY A 37 -6.02 -10.92 -7.61
N PRO A 38 -5.28 -11.82 -8.28
CA PRO A 38 -3.91 -12.16 -7.88
C PRO A 38 -2.97 -10.96 -7.79
N ALA A 39 -3.01 -10.06 -8.78
CA ALA A 39 -2.18 -8.85 -8.76
C ALA A 39 -2.59 -7.90 -7.63
N GLY A 40 -3.89 -7.81 -7.34
CA GLY A 40 -4.40 -6.95 -6.26
C GLY A 40 -4.03 -7.46 -4.88
N VAL A 41 -4.11 -8.77 -4.65
CA VAL A 41 -3.69 -9.39 -3.38
C VAL A 41 -2.21 -9.15 -3.14
N LEU A 42 -1.36 -9.35 -4.15
CA LEU A 42 0.08 -9.10 -4.04
C LEU A 42 0.41 -7.62 -3.84
N LEU A 43 -0.26 -6.70 -4.55
CA LEU A 43 -0.10 -5.26 -4.32
C LEU A 43 -0.49 -4.88 -2.89
N LYS A 44 -1.65 -5.35 -2.43
CA LYS A 44 -2.15 -5.11 -1.08
C LYS A 44 -1.15 -5.59 -0.02
N GLN A 45 -0.59 -6.79 -0.20
CA GLN A 45 0.46 -7.33 0.67
C GLN A 45 1.73 -6.48 0.63
N ASN A 46 2.17 -6.04 -0.55
CA ASN A 46 3.39 -5.23 -0.68
C ASN A 46 3.24 -3.84 -0.04
N ILE A 47 2.08 -3.20 -0.18
CA ILE A 47 1.77 -1.93 0.50
C ILE A 47 1.81 -2.12 2.01
N TYR A 48 1.15 -3.17 2.50
CA TYR A 48 1.16 -3.51 3.92
C TYR A 48 2.59 -3.76 4.44
N ASN A 49 3.37 -4.59 3.75
CA ASN A 49 4.74 -4.91 4.14
C ASN A 49 5.64 -3.66 4.12
N SER A 50 5.49 -2.79 3.12
CA SER A 50 6.23 -1.53 3.04
C SER A 50 5.87 -0.59 4.20
N TRP A 51 4.57 -0.45 4.49
CA TRP A 51 4.10 0.32 5.64
C TRP A 51 4.62 -0.27 6.95
N TRP A 52 4.53 -1.59 7.12
CA TRP A 52 4.99 -2.31 8.30
C TRP A 52 6.48 -2.11 8.54
N HIS A 53 7.31 -2.29 7.50
CA HIS A 53 8.74 -2.04 7.61
C HIS A 53 9.03 -0.60 8.07
N TRP A 54 8.33 0.37 7.50
CA TRP A 54 8.51 1.80 7.81
C TRP A 54 8.05 2.22 9.20
N MET A 55 7.08 1.50 9.78
CA MET A 55 6.47 1.84 11.07
C MET A 55 7.02 1.00 12.23
N VAL A 56 7.46 -0.23 11.93
CA VAL A 56 7.93 -1.20 12.92
C VAL A 56 9.44 -1.41 12.81
N SER A 57 9.93 -1.81 11.64
CA SER A 57 11.33 -2.24 11.49
C SER A 57 12.35 -1.10 11.56
N THR A 58 11.98 0.10 11.11
CA THR A 58 12.87 1.27 11.13
C THR A 58 12.75 2.10 12.41
N GLN A 59 11.83 1.75 13.31
CA GLN A 59 11.50 2.55 14.50
C GLN A 59 11.97 1.84 15.78
N GLU A 60 12.61 2.59 16.67
CA GLU A 60 12.93 2.10 18.00
C GLU A 60 11.68 2.06 18.88
N SER A 61 11.64 1.11 19.83
CA SER A 61 10.54 0.97 20.80
C SER A 61 9.15 0.93 20.14
N SER A 62 9.06 0.22 19.02
CA SER A 62 7.87 0.06 18.20
C SER A 62 7.32 -1.36 18.33
N PHE A 63 6.12 -1.50 18.87
CA PHE A 63 5.55 -2.78 19.27
C PHE A 63 4.32 -3.12 18.42
N PRO A 64 4.39 -4.15 17.56
CA PRO A 64 3.26 -4.57 16.76
C PRO A 64 2.25 -5.39 17.57
N VAL A 65 0.97 -5.18 17.29
CA VAL A 65 -0.18 -5.93 17.86
C VAL A 65 -1.17 -6.23 16.74
N GLU A 66 -1.79 -7.40 16.78
CA GLU A 66 -2.86 -7.78 15.86
C GLU A 66 -4.13 -8.12 16.63
N GLU A 67 -5.28 -7.65 16.15
CA GLU A 67 -6.57 -7.93 16.73
C GLU A 67 -7.45 -8.77 15.78
N THR A 68 -8.00 -9.87 16.29
CA THR A 68 -8.81 -10.83 15.51
C THR A 68 -10.30 -10.51 15.49
N ARG A 69 -10.79 -9.54 16.29
CA ARG A 69 -12.23 -9.29 16.45
C ARG A 69 -12.80 -8.50 15.27
N VAL A 70 -13.88 -9.03 14.70
CA VAL A 70 -14.75 -8.26 13.80
C VAL A 70 -15.69 -7.44 14.67
N LEU A 71 -15.55 -6.11 14.67
CA LEU A 71 -16.54 -5.24 15.28
C LEU A 71 -17.87 -5.37 14.52
N CYS A 72 -18.81 -6.15 15.06
CA CYS A 72 -20.16 -6.27 14.52
C CYS A 72 -20.94 -4.96 14.74
N VAL A 73 -21.26 -4.27 13.66
CA VAL A 73 -22.17 -3.10 13.67
C VAL A 73 -23.60 -3.61 13.61
N ASN A 74 -24.27 -3.72 14.76
CA ASN A 74 -25.73 -3.78 14.76
C ASN A 74 -26.26 -2.40 14.38
N LYS A 75 -26.89 -2.31 13.19
CA LYS A 75 -27.29 -1.08 12.48
C LYS A 75 -28.38 -0.23 13.13
N THR A 76 -28.89 -0.56 14.32
CA THR A 76 -30.04 0.15 14.90
C THR A 76 -29.76 0.89 16.21
N HIS A 77 -28.59 0.74 16.82
CA HIS A 77 -28.21 1.45 18.06
C HIS A 77 -26.69 1.54 18.17
N CYS A 78 -26.03 2.55 17.59
CA CYS A 78 -24.69 2.91 18.08
C CYS A 78 -24.16 4.28 17.62
N PRO A 79 -24.26 5.28 18.50
CA PRO A 79 -23.30 6.39 18.56
C PRO A 79 -21.99 6.01 19.30
N LYS A 80 -21.88 4.78 19.84
CA LYS A 80 -20.78 4.35 20.76
C LYS A 80 -19.65 3.52 20.13
N THR A 81 -19.70 3.24 18.82
CA THR A 81 -18.73 2.36 18.13
C THR A 81 -17.30 2.88 18.13
N LEU A 82 -17.10 4.20 18.00
CA LEU A 82 -15.76 4.81 18.08
C LEU A 82 -15.17 4.69 19.50
N TRP A 83 -16.03 4.82 20.52
CA TRP A 83 -15.65 4.70 21.93
C TRP A 83 -15.24 3.27 22.30
N VAL A 84 -15.91 2.26 21.76
CA VAL A 84 -15.55 0.83 21.94
C VAL A 84 -14.23 0.49 21.25
N TYR A 85 -13.96 1.05 20.07
CA TYR A 85 -12.69 0.85 19.36
C TYR A 85 -11.52 1.52 20.09
N LEU A 86 -11.72 2.76 20.55
CA LEU A 86 -10.72 3.49 21.34
C LEU A 86 -10.46 2.81 22.68
N SER A 87 -11.49 2.30 23.38
CA SER A 87 -11.30 1.65 24.68
C SER A 87 -10.54 0.32 24.61
N GLN A 88 -10.68 -0.43 23.51
CA GLN A 88 -9.99 -1.71 23.31
C GLN A 88 -8.56 -1.53 22.81
N SER A 89 -8.33 -0.67 21.81
CA SER A 89 -6.98 -0.30 21.37
C SER A 89 -6.16 0.27 22.53
N PHE A 90 -6.81 1.04 23.41
CA PHE A 90 -6.18 1.57 24.61
C PHE A 90 -5.84 0.49 25.65
N SER A 91 -6.63 -0.59 25.76
CA SER A 91 -6.32 -1.69 26.67
C SER A 91 -5.05 -2.44 26.25
N PHE A 92 -4.92 -2.79 24.96
CA PHE A 92 -3.68 -3.37 24.42
C PHE A 92 -2.49 -2.41 24.54
N PHE A 93 -2.72 -1.11 24.35
CA PHE A 93 -1.68 -0.10 24.54
C PHE A 93 -1.12 -0.11 25.97
N LEU A 94 -1.96 -0.32 26.98
CA LEU A 94 -1.50 -0.48 28.37
C LEU A 94 -0.69 -1.76 28.55
N GLU A 95 -1.09 -2.89 27.96
CA GLU A 95 -0.32 -4.14 28.01
C GLU A 95 1.07 -3.98 27.36
N VAL A 96 1.12 -3.34 26.18
CA VAL A 96 2.38 -2.98 25.51
C VAL A 96 3.23 -2.06 26.38
N SER A 97 2.60 -1.12 27.09
CA SER A 97 3.34 -0.25 28.01
C SER A 97 4.00 -1.02 29.15
N GLU A 98 3.34 -2.06 29.69
CA GLU A 98 3.94 -2.91 30.72
C GLU A 98 5.16 -3.66 30.18
N LEU A 99 5.07 -4.20 28.95
CA LEU A 99 6.20 -4.84 28.27
C LEU A 99 7.40 -3.88 28.11
N ASN A 100 7.12 -2.61 27.80
CA ASN A 100 8.13 -1.57 27.71
C ASN A 100 8.53 -0.95 29.07
N ASN A 101 8.18 -1.58 30.19
CA ASN A 101 8.43 -1.09 31.55
C ASN A 101 7.89 0.33 31.81
N LYS A 102 6.82 0.71 31.12
CA LYS A 102 6.18 2.03 31.07
C LYS A 102 7.13 3.16 30.69
N ARG A 103 8.21 2.88 29.95
CA ARG A 103 9.16 3.91 29.53
C ARG A 103 8.64 4.69 28.33
N LEU A 104 8.81 6.01 28.34
CA LEU A 104 8.52 6.87 27.20
C LEU A 104 9.80 7.28 26.47
N PRO A 105 9.76 7.51 25.14
CA PRO A 105 8.62 7.29 24.24
C PRO A 105 8.53 5.83 23.76
N PHE A 106 7.36 5.41 23.27
CA PHE A 106 7.18 4.15 22.55
C PHE A 106 5.97 4.21 21.63
N SER A 107 5.87 3.28 20.68
CA SER A 107 4.75 3.17 19.76
C SER A 107 4.10 1.80 19.84
N MET A 108 2.77 1.75 19.78
CA MET A 108 2.01 0.54 19.47
C MET A 108 1.50 0.66 18.04
N ILE A 109 1.71 -0.38 17.23
CA ILE A 109 1.27 -0.45 15.85
C ILE A 109 0.23 -1.55 15.78
N HIS A 110 -0.95 -1.27 15.24
CA HIS A 110 -1.96 -2.30 15.09
C HIS A 110 -2.72 -2.19 13.78
N VAL A 111 -3.22 -3.33 13.33
CA VAL A 111 -4.02 -3.46 12.12
C VAL A 111 -5.34 -4.14 12.48
N SER A 112 -6.44 -3.54 12.05
CA SER A 112 -7.78 -3.99 12.41
C SER A 112 -8.73 -3.90 11.22
N LYS A 113 -9.67 -4.84 11.13
CA LYS A 113 -10.71 -4.81 10.11
C LYS A 113 -11.90 -3.97 10.58
N LEU A 114 -12.17 -2.87 9.88
CA LEU A 114 -13.30 -1.99 10.18
C LEU A 114 -14.38 -2.10 9.09
N PRO A 115 -15.67 -2.02 9.45
CA PRO A 115 -16.74 -1.77 8.50
C PRO A 115 -16.71 -0.30 8.06
N ALA A 116 -17.26 -0.03 6.89
CA ALA A 116 -17.43 1.35 6.39
C ALA A 116 -18.23 2.20 7.39
N ALA A 117 -17.73 3.40 7.67
CA ALA A 117 -18.42 4.39 8.52
C ALA A 117 -19.63 5.02 7.80
N THR A 118 -19.59 5.07 6.47
CA THR A 118 -20.61 5.65 5.60
C THR A 118 -21.23 4.59 4.70
N GLN A 119 -22.36 4.92 4.07
CA GLN A 119 -22.94 4.05 3.06
C GLN A 119 -21.98 3.95 1.87
N PRO A 120 -21.58 2.74 1.46
CA PRO A 120 -20.63 2.53 0.39
C PRO A 120 -21.17 3.08 -0.95
N SER A 121 -20.25 3.64 -1.75
CA SER A 121 -20.49 4.06 -3.12
C SER A 121 -19.59 3.28 -4.08
N ASP A 122 -20.12 2.97 -5.26
CA ASP A 122 -19.33 2.34 -6.31
C ASP A 122 -18.57 3.36 -7.16
N GLU A 123 -18.94 4.64 -7.12
CA GLU A 123 -18.40 5.69 -8.00
C GLU A 123 -16.88 5.90 -7.83
N ARG A 124 -16.36 5.65 -6.62
CA ARG A 124 -14.96 5.93 -6.25
C ARG A 124 -14.13 4.67 -6.01
N LEU A 125 -14.61 3.53 -6.50
CA LEU A 125 -13.97 2.22 -6.35
C LEU A 125 -13.65 1.91 -4.87
N LEU A 126 -12.40 1.55 -4.57
CA LEU A 126 -11.94 1.13 -3.24
C LEU A 126 -12.10 2.20 -2.16
N PHE A 127 -12.25 3.47 -2.53
CA PHE A 127 -12.33 4.61 -1.61
C PHE A 127 -13.53 4.53 -0.64
N ASP A 128 -14.59 3.80 -1.01
CA ASP A 128 -15.79 3.57 -0.19
C ASP A 128 -16.08 2.07 0.02
N SER A 129 -15.04 1.28 0.26
CA SER A 129 -15.17 -0.17 0.50
C SER A 129 -15.97 -0.46 1.77
N CYS A 130 -16.89 -1.43 1.70
CA CYS A 130 -17.72 -1.88 2.85
C CYS A 130 -16.93 -2.35 4.06
N SER A 131 -15.72 -2.84 3.82
CA SER A 131 -14.81 -3.30 4.86
C SER A 131 -13.39 -2.92 4.47
N THR A 132 -12.69 -2.32 5.40
CA THR A 132 -11.33 -1.84 5.22
C THR A 132 -10.41 -2.41 6.28
N MET A 133 -9.14 -2.57 5.94
CA MET A 133 -8.08 -2.84 6.90
C MET A 133 -7.47 -1.51 7.33
N GLN A 134 -7.82 -1.06 8.53
CA GLN A 134 -7.22 0.12 9.13
C GLN A 134 -5.85 -0.23 9.71
N MET A 135 -4.86 0.57 9.36
CA MET A 135 -3.49 0.50 9.83
C MET A 135 -3.24 1.73 10.71
N THR A 136 -2.93 1.49 11.98
CA THR A 136 -2.87 2.53 13.00
C THR A 136 -1.56 2.47 13.77
N LEU A 137 -1.03 3.64 14.11
CA LEU A 137 0.05 3.82 15.07
C LEU A 137 -0.45 4.70 16.23
N LEU A 138 -0.19 4.25 17.44
CA LEU A 138 -0.37 4.99 18.69
C LEU A 138 1.00 5.24 19.32
N HIS A 139 1.47 6.48 19.29
CA HIS A 139 2.77 6.89 19.83
C HIS A 139 2.62 7.64 21.15
N ALA A 140 3.17 7.07 22.20
CA ALA A 140 3.22 7.63 23.54
C ALA A 140 4.47 8.51 23.69
N CYS A 141 4.29 9.75 24.14
CA CYS A 141 5.40 10.66 24.40
C CYS A 141 5.13 11.53 25.63
N THR A 142 6.13 12.29 26.07
CA THR A 142 5.93 13.23 27.18
C THR A 142 5.13 14.46 26.69
N PRO A 143 4.41 15.17 27.58
CA PRO A 143 3.76 16.43 27.25
C PRO A 143 4.73 17.45 26.62
N SER A 144 5.95 17.55 27.16
CA SER A 144 6.98 18.47 26.67
C SER A 144 7.49 18.17 25.26
N SER A 145 7.44 16.90 24.84
CA SER A 145 7.87 16.45 23.51
C SER A 145 6.72 16.33 22.50
N SER A 146 5.48 16.47 22.95
CA SER A 146 4.27 16.15 22.16
C SER A 146 4.21 16.90 20.83
N SER A 147 4.43 18.22 20.81
CA SER A 147 4.42 19.00 19.56
C SER A 147 5.52 18.57 18.59
N ARG A 148 6.73 18.26 19.10
CA ARG A 148 7.85 17.78 18.29
C ARG A 148 7.56 16.41 17.69
N ALA A 149 7.00 15.51 18.49
CA ALA A 149 6.62 14.17 18.02
C ALA A 149 5.51 14.26 16.97
N PHE A 150 4.54 15.17 17.14
CA PHE A 150 3.48 15.39 16.16
C PHE A 150 4.05 15.91 14.82
N ASP A 151 4.91 16.92 14.86
CA ASP A 151 5.61 17.44 13.68
C ASP A 151 6.47 16.36 12.99
N HIS A 152 7.13 15.50 13.78
CA HIS A 152 7.90 14.38 13.26
C HIS A 152 7.01 13.40 12.49
N TRP A 153 5.94 12.90 13.10
CA TRP A 153 5.04 11.94 12.47
C TRP A 153 4.36 12.49 11.22
N MET A 154 3.94 13.77 11.24
CA MET A 154 3.42 14.46 10.06
C MET A 154 4.38 14.38 8.86
N ARG A 155 5.65 14.74 9.06
CA ARG A 155 6.67 14.71 7.99
C ARG A 155 7.06 13.29 7.61
N TYR A 156 7.19 12.41 8.61
CA TYR A 156 7.61 11.03 8.41
C TYR A 156 6.57 10.23 7.60
N ARG A 157 5.29 10.40 7.91
CA ARG A 157 4.19 9.78 7.16
C ARG A 157 4.02 10.37 5.77
N LEU A 158 4.11 11.69 5.60
CA LEU A 158 4.07 12.31 4.27
C LEU A 158 5.24 11.84 3.38
N SER A 159 6.42 11.62 3.97
CA SER A 159 7.60 11.12 3.24
C SER A 159 7.40 9.70 2.73
N TRP A 160 6.73 8.82 3.50
CA TRP A 160 6.37 7.48 3.04
C TRP A 160 5.50 7.52 1.78
N TRP A 161 4.44 8.35 1.77
CA TRP A 161 3.59 8.51 0.58
C TRP A 161 4.37 9.03 -0.62
N LYS A 162 5.17 10.08 -0.42
CA LYS A 162 5.96 10.70 -1.49
C LYS A 162 7.04 9.79 -2.06
N LYS A 163 7.61 8.89 -1.24
CA LYS A 163 8.60 7.91 -1.67
C LYS A 163 8.04 6.96 -2.74
N PHE A 164 6.79 6.53 -2.60
CA PHE A 164 6.15 5.60 -3.53
C PHE A 164 5.32 6.27 -4.62
N ALA A 165 5.24 7.59 -4.62
CA ALA A 165 4.50 8.37 -5.59
C ALA A 165 5.28 8.51 -6.91
N VAL A 166 4.56 8.40 -8.02
CA VAL A 166 5.04 8.86 -9.33
C VAL A 166 5.02 10.39 -9.38
N ASN A 167 3.99 11.01 -8.77
CA ASN A 167 3.86 12.47 -8.69
C ASN A 167 3.75 12.91 -7.22
N PRO A 168 4.88 13.15 -6.52
CA PRO A 168 4.88 13.50 -5.10
C PRO A 168 4.08 14.77 -4.74
N SER A 169 3.84 15.66 -5.70
CA SER A 169 3.04 16.88 -5.51
C SER A 169 1.53 16.62 -5.34
N HIS A 170 1.03 15.44 -5.73
CA HIS A 170 -0.36 15.06 -5.50
C HIS A 170 -0.65 14.73 -4.03
N PHE A 171 0.38 14.51 -3.22
CA PHE A 171 0.28 14.23 -1.80
C PHE A 171 0.57 15.50 -1.01
N THR A 172 -0.48 16.08 -0.44
CA THR A 172 -0.44 17.33 0.31
C THR A 172 -0.81 17.10 1.76
N MET A 173 -0.49 18.06 2.62
CA MET A 173 -0.78 17.99 4.04
C MET A 173 -1.54 19.23 4.46
N GLU A 174 -2.66 19.04 5.15
CA GLU A 174 -3.49 20.09 5.70
C GLU A 174 -3.47 20.00 7.22
N ARG A 175 -3.43 21.15 7.89
CA ARG A 175 -3.53 21.24 9.35
C ARG A 175 -4.95 21.63 9.73
N GLU A 176 -5.53 20.87 10.64
CA GLU A 176 -6.81 21.21 11.26
C GLU A 176 -6.54 21.56 12.72
N VAL A 177 -6.98 22.76 13.11
CA VAL A 177 -6.93 23.20 14.50
C VAL A 177 -8.38 23.29 14.97
N ASN A 178 -8.86 22.23 15.64
CA ASN A 178 -10.23 22.17 16.16
C ASN A 178 -10.17 22.23 17.69
N GLY A 179 -10.39 23.41 18.28
CA GLY A 179 -10.38 23.58 19.73
C GLY A 179 -9.00 23.31 20.35
N THR A 180 -8.91 22.34 21.27
CA THR A 180 -7.67 21.98 21.97
C THR A 180 -6.82 20.92 21.26
N ASP A 181 -7.40 20.20 20.31
CA ASP A 181 -6.73 19.08 19.63
C ASP A 181 -6.09 19.56 18.32
N SER A 182 -4.83 19.17 18.11
CA SER A 182 -4.09 19.47 16.89
C SER A 182 -4.19 18.29 15.93
N GLY A 183 -4.84 18.48 14.79
CA GLY A 183 -5.01 17.48 13.74
C GLY A 183 -4.25 17.83 12.47
N SER A 184 -3.90 16.81 11.70
CA SER A 184 -3.41 16.96 10.34
C SER A 184 -3.93 15.84 9.47
N LYS A 185 -4.18 16.16 8.21
CA LYS A 185 -4.66 15.23 7.19
C LYS A 185 -3.64 15.20 6.07
N ILE A 186 -3.28 14.00 5.63
CA ILE A 186 -2.60 13.80 4.35
C ILE A 186 -3.69 13.59 3.31
N LEU A 187 -3.66 14.41 2.26
CA LEU A 187 -4.61 14.38 1.17
C LEU A 187 -3.95 13.88 -0.10
N TYR A 188 -4.73 13.17 -0.92
CA TYR A 188 -4.38 12.84 -2.29
C TYR A 188 -5.34 13.49 -3.27
N LYS A 189 -4.80 14.01 -4.37
CA LYS A 189 -5.57 14.60 -5.46
C LYS A 189 -6.07 13.52 -6.43
N PHE A 190 -7.24 12.96 -6.15
CA PHE A 190 -7.93 12.06 -7.07
C PHE A 190 -8.52 12.81 -8.28
N PRO A 191 -8.88 12.09 -9.37
CA PRO A 191 -9.57 12.69 -10.52
C PRO A 191 -10.89 13.40 -10.18
N TRP A 192 -11.53 13.02 -9.07
CA TRP A 192 -12.80 13.61 -8.62
C TRP A 192 -12.65 14.70 -7.56
N GLY A 193 -11.44 14.92 -7.03
CA GLY A 193 -11.22 15.89 -5.95
C GLY A 193 -10.09 15.50 -5.01
N GLN A 194 -9.79 16.38 -4.06
CA GLN A 194 -8.88 16.06 -2.96
C GLN A 194 -9.63 15.28 -1.89
N GLU A 195 -9.00 14.22 -1.41
CA GLU A 195 -9.56 13.36 -0.38
C GLU A 195 -8.51 13.04 0.68
N THR A 196 -8.96 12.84 1.91
CA THR A 196 -8.08 12.43 3.02
C THR A 196 -7.73 10.94 2.89
N ILE A 197 -6.44 10.63 2.90
CA ILE A 197 -5.94 9.24 2.83
C ILE A 197 -5.31 8.76 4.14
N GLU A 198 -4.87 9.69 4.99
CA GLU A 198 -4.31 9.40 6.30
C GLU A 198 -4.58 10.58 7.25
N THR A 199 -4.91 10.28 8.50
CA THR A 199 -5.08 11.26 9.57
C THR A 199 -3.96 11.11 10.59
N ILE A 200 -3.43 12.23 11.06
CA ILE A 200 -2.47 12.32 12.17
C ILE A 200 -3.09 13.25 13.21
N ILE A 201 -3.29 12.76 14.43
CA ILE A 201 -3.98 13.50 15.48
C ILE A 201 -3.13 13.49 16.75
N ASN A 202 -2.85 14.66 17.31
CA ASN A 202 -2.34 14.78 18.66
C ASN A 202 -3.52 14.76 19.64
N LYS A 203 -3.71 13.63 20.33
CA LYS A 203 -4.83 13.41 21.26
C LYS A 203 -4.54 13.94 22.67
N GLY A 204 -3.34 14.48 22.92
CA GLY A 204 -2.94 14.93 24.24
C GLY A 204 -3.08 13.81 25.29
N ASP A 205 -3.52 14.17 26.49
CA ASP A 205 -3.79 13.25 27.59
C ASP A 205 -5.28 12.82 27.68
N ASN A 206 -6.12 13.28 26.75
CA ASN A 206 -7.56 12.99 26.74
C ASN A 206 -7.89 11.49 26.79
N PRO A 207 -7.21 10.60 26.04
CA PRO A 207 -7.47 9.16 26.11
C PRO A 207 -7.25 8.57 27.50
N PHE A 208 -6.25 9.08 28.24
CA PHE A 208 -5.93 8.64 29.59
C PHE A 208 -6.92 9.18 30.62
N LYS A 209 -7.33 10.45 30.50
CA LYS A 209 -8.34 11.05 31.38
C LYS A 209 -9.72 10.40 31.23
N ALA A 210 -10.12 10.09 30.00
CA ALA A 210 -11.37 9.39 29.71
C ALA A 210 -11.36 7.98 30.33
N GLY A 211 -10.25 7.24 30.21
CA GLY A 211 -10.11 5.92 30.83
C GLY A 211 -10.09 5.92 32.37
N ASN A 212 -9.71 7.03 33.01
CA ASN A 212 -9.69 7.15 34.47
C ASN A 212 -11.10 7.25 35.07
N GLN A 213 -12.03 7.91 34.38
CA GLN A 213 -13.39 8.11 34.88
C GLN A 213 -14.17 6.79 35.04
N ASP A 214 -13.84 5.77 34.24
CA ASP A 214 -14.52 4.47 34.25
C ASP A 214 -13.84 3.41 35.15
N GLN A 215 -12.56 3.57 35.51
CA GLN A 215 -11.79 2.51 36.19
C GLN A 215 -10.98 2.94 37.42
N GLY A 216 -10.91 4.23 37.76
CA GLY A 216 -10.16 4.71 38.95
C GLY A 216 -8.65 4.41 38.93
N LYS A 217 -8.09 4.04 37.77
CA LYS A 217 -6.65 3.78 37.60
C LYS A 217 -5.90 5.10 37.41
N GLU A 218 -4.63 5.14 37.77
CA GLU A 218 -3.73 6.25 37.40
C GLU A 218 -2.76 5.78 36.31
N TYR A 219 -2.81 6.41 35.14
CA TYR A 219 -1.91 6.11 34.02
C TYR A 219 -0.60 6.88 34.13
N GLN A 220 0.30 6.41 35.00
CA GLN A 220 1.63 7.01 35.17
C GLN A 220 2.73 6.24 34.42
N PHE A 221 3.56 6.97 33.68
CA PHE A 221 4.64 6.43 32.86
C PHE A 221 6.00 7.01 33.26
N LYS A 222 7.06 6.23 33.08
CA LYS A 222 8.43 6.61 33.44
C LYS A 222 9.06 7.43 32.31
N PHE A 223 9.54 8.62 32.66
CA PHE A 223 10.43 9.40 31.82
C PHE A 223 11.58 9.92 32.68
N GLU A 224 12.80 9.50 32.36
CA GLU A 224 13.98 9.73 33.20
C GLU A 224 13.75 9.26 34.66
N ARG A 225 13.74 10.20 35.62
CA ARG A 225 13.51 9.94 37.05
C ARG A 225 12.11 10.36 37.52
N LYS A 226 11.20 10.69 36.59
CA LYS A 226 9.87 11.22 36.90
C LYS A 226 8.78 10.29 36.38
N LEU A 227 7.64 10.34 37.06
CA LEU A 227 6.40 9.78 36.56
C LEU A 227 5.59 10.89 35.89
N VAL A 228 5.05 10.60 34.71
CA VAL A 228 4.41 11.56 33.83
C VAL A 228 3.17 10.93 33.20
N LEU A 229 2.09 11.71 33.09
CA LEU A 229 0.94 11.36 32.26
C LEU A 229 1.30 11.63 30.79
N PRO A 230 1.36 10.60 29.92
CA PRO A 230 1.81 10.76 28.55
C PRO A 230 0.78 11.52 27.70
N HIS A 231 1.27 12.06 26.58
CA HIS A 231 0.45 12.45 25.44
C HIS A 231 0.49 11.37 24.37
N LEU A 232 -0.62 11.21 23.65
CA LEU A 232 -0.77 10.23 22.58
C LEU A 232 -0.88 10.89 21.21
N ILE A 233 -0.10 10.40 20.25
CA ILE A 233 -0.23 10.75 18.83
C ILE A 233 -0.74 9.53 18.08
N GLU A 234 -1.79 9.72 17.29
CA GLU A 234 -2.39 8.67 16.47
C GLU A 234 -2.16 8.96 14.99
N CYS A 235 -1.64 7.99 14.24
CA CYS A 235 -1.61 8.02 12.77
C CYS A 235 -2.50 6.87 12.27
N SER A 236 -3.46 7.18 11.39
CA SER A 236 -4.46 6.20 10.93
C SER A 236 -4.68 6.31 9.42
N THR A 237 -4.53 5.19 8.71
CA THR A 237 -4.85 5.07 7.28
C THR A 237 -5.54 3.73 7.01
N THR A 238 -6.12 3.55 5.83
CA THR A 238 -6.68 2.27 5.39
C THR A 238 -5.95 1.72 4.19
N LEU A 239 -5.81 0.41 4.15
CA LEU A 239 -5.08 -0.28 3.09
C LEU A 239 -5.78 -0.15 1.74
N GLU A 240 -7.11 -0.14 1.72
CA GLU A 240 -7.94 0.05 0.53
C GLU A 240 -7.78 1.46 -0.07
N THR A 241 -7.86 2.51 0.76
CA THR A 241 -7.63 3.89 0.30
C THR A 241 -6.19 4.08 -0.15
N SER A 242 -5.23 3.46 0.54
CA SER A 242 -3.82 3.46 0.14
C SER A 242 -3.61 2.86 -1.23
N MET A 243 -4.17 1.67 -1.46
CA MET A 243 -4.10 0.99 -2.75
C MET A 243 -4.75 1.83 -3.86
N MET A 244 -5.88 2.48 -3.58
CA MET A 244 -6.56 3.35 -4.55
C MET A 244 -5.71 4.56 -4.93
N ALA A 245 -5.14 5.26 -3.95
CA ALA A 245 -4.28 6.42 -4.19
C ALA A 245 -3.04 6.05 -5.02
N ILE A 246 -2.36 4.96 -4.64
CA ILE A 246 -1.14 4.48 -5.33
C ILE A 246 -1.46 4.05 -6.77
N LEU A 247 -2.54 3.28 -6.99
CA LEU A 247 -2.94 2.86 -8.34
C LEU A 247 -3.35 4.04 -9.23
N THR A 248 -4.04 5.01 -8.64
CA THR A 248 -4.45 6.22 -9.37
C THR A 248 -3.25 7.08 -9.76
N ASP A 249 -2.26 7.19 -8.87
CA ASP A 249 -1.03 7.95 -9.13
C ASP A 249 -0.14 7.28 -10.18
N ALA A 250 -0.04 5.95 -10.13
CA ALA A 250 0.75 5.15 -11.04
C ALA A 250 0.12 5.00 -12.44
N HIS A 251 -1.18 5.24 -12.59
CA HIS A 251 -1.86 5.07 -13.87
C HIS A 251 -1.46 6.15 -14.88
N THR A 252 -0.74 5.70 -15.91
CA THR A 252 -0.22 6.57 -16.95
C THR A 252 -0.78 6.17 -18.31
N GLU A 253 -1.23 7.17 -19.06
CA GLU A 253 -1.69 7.05 -20.44
C GLU A 253 -0.75 7.89 -21.31
N LYS A 254 0.24 7.27 -21.96
CA LYS A 254 1.12 7.97 -22.91
C LYS A 254 0.56 7.82 -24.32
N GLY A 255 0.33 8.93 -25.00
CA GLY A 255 0.11 8.93 -26.44
C GLY A 255 1.43 8.63 -27.14
N VAL A 256 1.49 7.58 -27.95
CA VAL A 256 2.69 7.27 -28.73
C VAL A 256 2.86 8.37 -29.80
N ASN A 257 3.85 9.25 -29.65
CA ASN A 257 4.28 10.24 -30.66
C ASN A 257 3.18 11.14 -31.27
N GLY A 258 2.69 12.16 -30.55
CA GLY A 258 2.15 13.44 -31.09
C GLY A 258 1.09 13.46 -32.22
N LYS A 259 0.69 12.30 -32.74
CA LYS A 259 -0.28 12.09 -33.82
C LYS A 259 -1.56 11.64 -33.14
N LYS A 260 -2.67 12.30 -33.49
CA LYS A 260 -3.99 12.10 -32.89
C LYS A 260 -4.58 10.68 -33.01
N GLU A 261 -3.88 9.75 -33.68
CA GLU A 261 -4.36 8.40 -34.00
C GLU A 261 -3.43 7.26 -33.52
N SER A 262 -2.34 7.56 -32.82
CA SER A 262 -1.46 6.50 -32.29
C SER A 262 -2.13 5.77 -31.11
N PRO A 263 -1.94 4.45 -30.96
CA PRO A 263 -2.51 3.71 -29.82
C PRO A 263 -1.97 4.29 -28.51
N VAL A 264 -2.88 4.66 -27.61
CA VAL A 264 -2.53 5.12 -26.25
C VAL A 264 -1.96 3.93 -25.47
N GLN A 265 -0.68 4.00 -25.09
CA GLN A 265 -0.08 3.01 -24.21
C GLN A 265 -0.55 3.29 -22.79
N ARG A 266 -1.32 2.35 -22.24
CA ARG A 266 -1.76 2.35 -20.85
C ARG A 266 -0.80 1.50 -20.04
N MET A 267 -0.37 2.00 -18.90
CA MET A 267 0.49 1.25 -17.99
C MET A 267 0.29 1.71 -16.55
N ILE A 268 0.72 0.87 -15.61
CA ILE A 268 0.71 1.17 -14.18
C ILE A 268 2.17 1.28 -13.71
N GLN A 269 2.66 2.49 -13.52
CA GLN A 269 4.06 2.75 -13.14
C GLN A 269 4.28 2.66 -11.63
N LEU A 270 4.00 1.49 -11.05
CA LEU A 270 4.24 1.26 -9.62
C LEU A 270 5.72 1.35 -9.29
N HIS A 271 6.05 1.88 -8.11
CA HIS A 271 7.38 1.73 -7.54
C HIS A 271 7.76 0.24 -7.45
N PRO A 272 8.98 -0.18 -7.82
CA PRO A 272 9.36 -1.60 -7.87
C PRO A 272 9.09 -2.39 -6.58
N ALA A 273 9.30 -1.77 -5.41
CA ALA A 273 8.96 -2.36 -4.10
C ALA A 273 7.46 -2.73 -3.97
N LEU A 274 6.56 -1.96 -4.58
CA LEU A 274 5.12 -2.18 -4.49
C LEU A 274 4.57 -3.09 -5.59
N ALA A 275 5.27 -3.19 -6.73
CA ALA A 275 4.81 -3.96 -7.89
C ALA A 275 4.40 -5.40 -7.51
N PRO A 276 3.21 -5.89 -7.95
CA PRO A 276 2.68 -7.21 -7.58
C PRO A 276 3.65 -8.35 -7.92
N TYR A 277 4.17 -8.31 -9.15
CA TYR A 277 5.23 -9.18 -9.64
C TYR A 277 6.44 -8.31 -9.93
N LYS A 278 7.62 -8.80 -9.55
CA LYS A 278 8.89 -8.08 -9.78
C LYS A 278 9.43 -8.35 -11.18
N ILE A 279 9.23 -9.59 -11.64
CA ILE A 279 9.73 -10.07 -12.91
C ILE A 279 8.61 -10.79 -13.67
N ALA A 280 8.59 -10.61 -14.99
CA ALA A 280 7.85 -11.47 -15.90
C ALA A 280 8.77 -12.14 -16.91
N THR A 281 8.41 -13.32 -17.38
CA THR A 281 9.09 -13.95 -18.53
C THR A 281 8.31 -13.66 -19.81
N ALA A 282 9.00 -13.28 -20.88
CA ALA A 282 8.45 -13.19 -22.22
C ALA A 282 9.21 -14.11 -23.15
N THR A 283 8.49 -14.88 -23.97
CA THR A 283 9.10 -15.86 -24.87
C THR A 283 8.86 -15.44 -26.31
N SER A 284 9.87 -15.55 -27.17
CA SER A 284 9.73 -15.26 -28.60
C SER A 284 10.77 -16.03 -29.41
N GLY A 285 10.32 -16.88 -30.33
CA GLY A 285 11.22 -17.65 -31.18
C GLY A 285 10.49 -18.76 -31.92
N SER A 286 11.25 -19.50 -32.73
CA SER A 286 10.76 -20.63 -33.52
C SER A 286 10.63 -21.90 -32.67
N LYS A 287 11.52 -22.10 -31.70
CA LYS A 287 11.59 -23.29 -30.83
C LYS A 287 10.73 -23.12 -29.56
N THR A 288 9.44 -22.82 -29.74
CA THR A 288 8.55 -22.38 -28.65
C THR A 288 8.53 -23.32 -27.44
N ARG A 289 8.53 -24.63 -27.65
CA ARG A 289 8.47 -25.61 -26.55
C ARG A 289 9.73 -25.56 -25.69
N GLU A 290 10.89 -25.63 -26.32
CA GLU A 290 12.20 -25.60 -25.66
C GLU A 290 12.39 -24.26 -24.92
N LEU A 291 11.98 -23.15 -25.53
CA LEU A 291 12.03 -21.83 -24.89
C LEU A 291 11.10 -21.73 -23.69
N LEU A 292 9.90 -22.32 -23.75
CA LEU A 292 8.96 -22.35 -22.62
C LEU A 292 9.48 -23.19 -21.45
N GLU A 293 10.17 -24.30 -21.73
CA GLU A 293 10.83 -25.11 -20.70
C GLU A 293 11.91 -24.30 -19.98
N VAL A 294 12.76 -23.60 -20.73
CA VAL A 294 13.78 -22.69 -20.18
C VAL A 294 13.14 -21.56 -19.37
N ALA A 295 12.12 -20.88 -19.90
CA ALA A 295 11.41 -19.82 -19.19
C ALA A 295 10.73 -20.33 -17.90
N THR A 296 10.17 -21.54 -17.93
CA THR A 296 9.57 -22.18 -16.76
C THR A 296 10.62 -22.47 -15.69
N HIS A 297 11.79 -22.97 -16.11
CA HIS A 297 12.92 -23.24 -15.22
C HIS A 297 13.42 -21.95 -14.55
N ILE A 298 13.69 -20.91 -15.35
CA ILE A 298 14.07 -19.57 -14.86
C ILE A 298 13.07 -19.05 -13.83
N ALA A 299 11.76 -19.11 -14.15
CA ALA A 299 10.72 -18.64 -13.26
C ALA A 299 10.64 -19.46 -11.97
N LYS A 300 11.02 -20.75 -12.00
CA LYS A 300 11.09 -21.60 -10.80
C LYS A 300 12.27 -21.19 -9.92
N GLU A 301 13.47 -21.05 -10.48
CA GLU A 301 14.66 -20.62 -9.74
C GLU A 301 14.45 -19.28 -9.04
N LEU A 302 13.94 -18.28 -9.77
CA LEU A 302 13.63 -16.97 -9.22
C LEU A 302 12.63 -17.02 -8.05
N ARG A 303 11.62 -17.90 -8.13
CA ARG A 303 10.66 -18.09 -7.03
C ARG A 303 11.29 -18.77 -5.82
N THR A 304 12.23 -19.70 -6.04
CA THR A 304 12.99 -20.33 -4.95
C THR A 304 13.81 -19.28 -4.18
N GLU A 305 14.29 -18.24 -4.86
CA GLU A 305 14.94 -17.07 -4.24
C GLU A 305 13.96 -16.01 -3.66
N GLY A 306 12.66 -16.32 -3.61
CA GLY A 306 11.64 -15.43 -3.01
C GLY A 306 11.12 -14.31 -3.92
N VAL A 307 11.44 -14.33 -5.22
CA VAL A 307 10.95 -13.31 -6.17
C VAL A 307 9.55 -13.66 -6.69
N GLN A 308 8.63 -12.69 -6.64
CA GLN A 308 7.32 -12.84 -7.29
C GLN A 308 7.47 -12.75 -8.81
N VAL A 309 7.36 -13.90 -9.50
CA VAL A 309 7.49 -14.00 -10.95
C VAL A 309 6.19 -14.36 -11.65
N LEU A 310 5.79 -13.53 -12.62
CA LEU A 310 4.72 -13.85 -13.57
C LEU A 310 5.26 -14.64 -14.76
N HIS A 311 4.75 -15.84 -14.96
CA HIS A 311 5.10 -16.69 -16.09
C HIS A 311 3.83 -17.28 -16.71
N THR A 312 3.76 -17.33 -18.04
CA THR A 312 2.64 -17.95 -18.76
C THR A 312 3.10 -18.90 -19.84
N GLN A 313 2.35 -19.99 -19.98
CA GLN A 313 2.57 -21.02 -21.01
C GLN A 313 2.07 -20.56 -22.39
N GLU A 314 1.11 -19.64 -22.46
CA GLU A 314 0.63 -19.08 -23.72
C GLU A 314 1.61 -18.02 -24.25
N VAL A 315 2.18 -18.26 -25.43
CA VAL A 315 3.08 -17.32 -26.11
C VAL A 315 2.29 -16.47 -27.09
N LYS A 316 2.20 -15.17 -26.77
CA LYS A 316 1.63 -14.14 -27.65
C LYS A 316 2.76 -13.41 -28.41
N PRO A 317 2.46 -12.61 -29.45
CA PRO A 317 3.45 -11.70 -30.01
C PRO A 317 4.15 -10.89 -28.92
N LEU A 318 5.46 -10.73 -29.03
CA LEU A 318 6.33 -10.18 -27.98
C LEU A 318 5.83 -8.82 -27.45
N GLU A 319 5.41 -7.93 -28.35
CA GLU A 319 4.86 -6.62 -27.98
C GLU A 319 3.58 -6.72 -27.13
N LYS A 320 2.70 -7.70 -27.39
CA LYS A 320 1.51 -7.93 -26.55
C LYS A 320 1.87 -8.45 -25.16
N GLN A 321 2.97 -9.19 -25.04
CA GLN A 321 3.50 -9.62 -23.74
C GLN A 321 4.03 -8.41 -22.96
N TYR A 322 4.79 -7.51 -23.61
CA TYR A 322 5.24 -6.27 -22.99
C TYR A 322 4.09 -5.38 -22.54
N THR A 323 3.10 -5.14 -23.40
CA THR A 323 1.91 -4.35 -23.03
C THR A 323 1.23 -4.93 -21.80
N ARG A 324 1.04 -6.26 -21.74
CA ARG A 324 0.44 -6.91 -20.58
C ARG A 324 1.27 -6.71 -19.30
N ASN A 325 2.59 -6.81 -19.40
CA ASN A 325 3.50 -6.65 -18.26
C ASN A 325 3.53 -5.20 -17.77
N ASP A 326 3.54 -4.23 -18.69
CA ASP A 326 3.49 -2.79 -18.40
C ASP A 326 2.13 -2.41 -17.74
N GLU A 327 1.02 -2.99 -18.23
CA GLU A 327 -0.32 -2.85 -17.65
C GLU A 327 -0.48 -3.51 -16.27
N LEU A 328 0.37 -4.48 -15.94
CA LEU A 328 0.47 -5.09 -14.60
C LEU A 328 1.46 -4.37 -13.69
N GLY A 329 2.18 -3.38 -14.23
CA GLY A 329 3.20 -2.63 -13.51
C GLY A 329 4.44 -3.43 -13.13
N ILE A 330 4.78 -4.46 -13.90
CA ILE A 330 5.93 -5.33 -13.65
C ILE A 330 7.21 -4.60 -14.05
N PRO A 331 8.17 -4.37 -13.14
CA PRO A 331 9.38 -3.57 -13.43
C PRO A 331 10.28 -4.19 -14.51
N PHE A 332 10.48 -5.51 -14.49
CA PHE A 332 11.40 -6.19 -15.39
C PHE A 332 10.75 -7.33 -16.16
N THR A 333 11.06 -7.43 -17.45
CA THR A 333 10.69 -8.57 -18.30
C THR A 333 11.95 -9.27 -18.81
N VAL A 334 12.12 -10.54 -18.43
CA VAL A 334 13.17 -11.43 -18.95
C VAL A 334 12.69 -12.03 -20.27
N ILE A 335 13.47 -11.85 -21.34
CA ILE A 335 13.15 -12.26 -22.70
C ILE A 335 13.95 -13.53 -23.02
N VAL A 336 13.24 -14.62 -23.30
CA VAL A 336 13.79 -15.92 -23.69
C VAL A 336 13.51 -16.12 -25.18
N ASN A 337 14.56 -16.20 -25.99
CA ASN A 337 14.47 -16.32 -27.44
C ASN A 337 15.40 -17.39 -28.00
N ASP A 338 15.36 -17.63 -29.31
CA ASP A 338 16.17 -18.68 -29.94
C ASP A 338 17.68 -18.53 -29.61
N ALA A 339 18.19 -17.30 -29.51
CA ALA A 339 19.59 -17.03 -29.12
C ALA A 339 19.92 -17.42 -27.67
N THR A 340 18.92 -17.47 -26.78
CA THR A 340 19.08 -17.98 -25.41
C THR A 340 19.44 -19.47 -25.40
N LEU A 341 18.91 -20.27 -26.33
CA LEU A 341 19.22 -21.70 -26.40
C LEU A 341 20.67 -21.95 -26.85
N ASP A 342 21.20 -21.06 -27.68
CA ASP A 342 22.56 -21.20 -28.22
C ASP A 342 23.62 -20.62 -27.29
N SER A 343 23.34 -19.49 -26.63
CA SER A 343 24.32 -18.72 -25.85
C SER A 343 24.14 -18.79 -24.33
N GLY A 344 22.98 -19.25 -23.85
CA GLY A 344 22.60 -19.16 -22.44
C GLY A 344 22.30 -17.74 -21.94
N LEU A 345 22.37 -16.73 -22.82
CA LEU A 345 22.08 -15.33 -22.47
C LEU A 345 20.61 -15.02 -22.63
N VAL A 346 20.08 -14.22 -21.70
CA VAL A 346 18.69 -13.74 -21.75
C VAL A 346 18.65 -12.24 -22.04
N GLY A 347 17.58 -11.81 -22.70
CA GLY A 347 17.26 -10.40 -22.80
C GLY A 347 16.59 -9.90 -21.51
N VAL A 348 16.75 -8.63 -21.19
CA VAL A 348 16.06 -7.98 -20.09
C VAL A 348 15.51 -6.65 -20.58
N ARG A 349 14.22 -6.40 -20.34
CA ARG A 349 13.57 -5.10 -20.58
C ARG A 349 13.11 -4.49 -19.27
N GLU A 350 13.48 -3.23 -19.05
CA GLU A 350 12.97 -2.41 -17.94
C GLU A 350 11.74 -1.62 -18.40
N ARG A 351 10.71 -1.54 -17.54
CA ARG A 351 9.39 -1.00 -17.85
C ARG A 351 9.39 0.49 -18.20
N ASP A 352 10.01 1.33 -17.38
CA ASP A 352 9.83 2.78 -17.44
C ASP A 352 10.62 3.45 -18.57
N THR A 353 11.80 2.91 -18.88
CA THR A 353 12.69 3.35 -19.97
C THR A 353 12.46 2.58 -21.27
N ALA A 354 11.83 1.41 -21.20
CA ALA A 354 11.70 0.45 -22.31
C ALA A 354 13.04 -0.02 -22.91
N VAL A 355 14.17 0.24 -22.22
CA VAL A 355 15.51 -0.16 -22.66
C VAL A 355 15.66 -1.67 -22.57
N LYS A 356 16.30 -2.26 -23.59
CA LYS A 356 16.61 -3.69 -23.67
C LYS A 356 18.11 -3.90 -23.49
N GLY A 357 18.50 -4.84 -22.63
CA GLY A 357 19.87 -5.31 -22.45
C GLY A 357 19.96 -6.83 -22.63
N ILE A 358 21.18 -7.36 -22.75
CA ILE A 358 21.50 -8.80 -22.78
C ILE A 358 22.37 -9.10 -21.57
N THR A 359 22.10 -10.19 -20.87
CA THR A 359 22.79 -10.50 -19.61
C THR A 359 22.70 -12.00 -19.28
N VAL A 360 23.55 -12.45 -18.36
CA VAL A 360 23.52 -13.81 -17.80
C VAL A 360 22.47 -13.84 -16.69
N LEU A 361 21.69 -14.92 -16.63
CA LEU A 361 20.58 -15.07 -15.70
C LEU A 361 20.99 -14.78 -14.25
N THR A 362 22.05 -15.43 -13.77
CA THR A 362 22.53 -15.35 -12.39
C THR A 362 22.89 -13.93 -11.96
N VAL A 363 23.69 -13.21 -12.76
CA VAL A 363 24.10 -11.81 -12.48
C VAL A 363 22.89 -10.89 -12.41
N THR A 364 21.90 -11.15 -13.25
CA THR A 364 20.66 -10.36 -13.34
C THR A 364 19.76 -10.60 -12.14
N VAL A 365 19.59 -11.86 -11.73
CA VAL A 365 18.83 -12.22 -10.53
C VAL A 365 19.40 -11.50 -9.32
N TYR A 366 20.73 -11.55 -9.11
CA TYR A 366 21.36 -10.84 -8.01
C TYR A 366 21.26 -9.31 -8.11
N SER A 367 21.45 -8.72 -9.30
CA SER A 367 21.30 -7.27 -9.46
C SER A 367 19.86 -6.78 -9.28
N MET A 368 18.87 -7.56 -9.74
CA MET A 368 17.44 -7.25 -9.58
C MET A 368 16.97 -7.48 -8.15
N LEU A 369 17.44 -8.55 -7.49
CA LEU A 369 17.24 -8.78 -6.07
C LEU A 369 17.89 -7.67 -5.24
N TYR A 370 19.11 -7.25 -5.59
CA TYR A 370 19.82 -6.19 -4.88
C TYR A 370 19.13 -4.83 -5.03
N THR A 371 18.65 -4.48 -6.23
CA THR A 371 17.83 -3.27 -6.41
C THR A 371 16.50 -3.38 -5.66
N THR A 372 15.79 -4.50 -5.75
CA THR A 372 14.52 -4.70 -5.02
C THR A 372 14.72 -4.73 -3.49
N SER A 373 15.85 -5.27 -3.02
CA SER A 373 16.26 -5.29 -1.62
C SER A 373 16.67 -3.90 -1.13
N LEU A 374 17.44 -3.14 -1.91
CA LEU A 374 17.72 -1.73 -1.64
C LEU A 374 16.44 -0.91 -1.54
N TYR A 375 15.45 -1.16 -2.40
CA TYR A 375 14.14 -0.51 -2.33
C TYR A 375 13.28 -0.93 -1.11
N ASN A 376 13.61 -2.06 -0.48
CA ASN A 376 12.98 -2.55 0.75
C ASN A 376 13.77 -2.16 2.02
N ILE A 377 15.07 -1.83 1.92
CA ILE A 377 15.98 -1.53 3.03
C ILE A 377 16.21 -0.01 3.21
N VAL A 378 16.07 0.78 2.14
CA VAL A 378 16.06 2.25 2.15
C VAL A 378 14.66 2.69 1.81
#